data_AF-A0A316DNS1-F1
#
_entry.id   AF-A0A316DNS1-F1
#
_cell.length_a   1.000
_cell.length_b   1.000
_cell.length_c   1.000
_cell.angle_alpha   90.00
_cell.angle_beta   90.00
_cell.angle_gamma   90.00
#
_symmetry.space_group_name_H-M   'P 1'
#
loop_
_entity.id
_entity.type
_entity.pdbx_description
1 polymer ?
#
loop_
_entity_poly.entity_id
_entity_poly.type
_entity_poly.pdbx_seq_one_letter_code
_entity_poly.pdbx_strand_id
1 'polypeptide(L)'
;MNLNKKQKQLIPFVIVCLIMCYTFFSFIFIENFITNYQYIALAFTVINAVLYFRNFEWGVTFTGLLLVLGLFNITVFFPHIKNFSVGFFINLPNKKTEVNTPPIRFEVLLIIILYYLINKDVFISRVQLLYKWITSKKVK
;
A
#
# COMPACT_ATOMS: atom_id res chain seq x y z
N MET A 1 -4.88 18.25 -22.18
CA MET A 1 -5.06 16.87 -22.71
C MET A 1 -5.77 16.06 -21.64
N ASN A 2 -6.99 15.58 -21.90
CA ASN A 2 -7.75 14.81 -20.90
C ASN A 2 -7.19 13.39 -20.80
N LEU A 3 -6.81 12.96 -19.59
CA LEU A 3 -6.34 11.59 -19.35
C LEU A 3 -7.50 10.59 -19.44
N ASN A 4 -7.26 9.46 -20.08
CA ASN A 4 -8.19 8.34 -20.13
C ASN A 4 -8.38 7.72 -18.72
N LYS A 5 -9.54 7.10 -18.47
CA LYS A 5 -9.87 6.48 -17.16
C LYS A 5 -8.77 5.56 -16.64
N LYS A 6 -8.27 4.65 -17.49
CA LYS A 6 -7.18 3.72 -17.15
C LYS A 6 -5.87 4.45 -16.79
N GLN A 7 -5.55 5.53 -17.47
CA GLN A 7 -4.34 6.32 -17.17
C GLN A 7 -4.46 6.98 -15.79
N LYS A 8 -5.64 7.52 -15.46
CA LYS A 8 -5.89 8.09 -14.12
C LYS A 8 -5.74 7.03 -13.03
N GLN A 9 -6.27 5.83 -13.26
CA GLN A 9 -6.17 4.70 -12.32
C GLN A 9 -4.73 4.24 -12.05
N LEU A 10 -3.80 4.51 -12.97
CA LEU A 10 -2.38 4.21 -12.81
C LEU A 10 -1.65 5.18 -11.86
N ILE A 11 -2.20 6.39 -11.64
CA ILE A 11 -1.53 7.48 -10.90
C ILE A 11 -1.00 7.02 -9.53
N PRO A 12 -1.78 6.33 -8.68
CA PRO A 12 -1.29 5.90 -7.37
C PRO A 12 -0.10 4.95 -7.46
N PHE A 13 -0.09 4.06 -8.46
CA PHE A 13 1.03 3.15 -8.67
C PHE A 13 2.28 3.87 -9.17
N VAL A 14 2.12 4.82 -10.09
CA VAL A 14 3.23 5.67 -10.57
C VAL A 14 3.86 6.44 -9.40
N ILE A 15 3.04 6.99 -8.51
CA ILE A 15 3.52 7.68 -7.30
C ILE A 15 4.36 6.72 -6.44
N VAL A 16 3.89 5.50 -6.21
CA VAL A 16 4.67 4.48 -5.48
C VAL A 16 5.99 4.17 -6.18
N CYS A 17 6.00 4.01 -7.50
CA CYS A 17 7.23 3.77 -8.26
C CYS A 17 8.22 4.94 -8.14
N LEU A 18 7.75 6.18 -8.23
CA LEU A 18 8.59 7.38 -8.09
C LEU A 18 9.17 7.47 -6.67
N ILE A 19 8.37 7.20 -5.65
CA ILE A 19 8.84 7.15 -4.25
C ILE A 19 9.90 6.06 -4.11
N MET A 20 9.68 4.87 -4.66
CA MET A 20 10.66 3.78 -4.62
C MET A 20 11.96 4.15 -5.33
N CYS A 21 11.90 4.79 -6.50
CA CYS A 21 13.08 5.28 -7.21
C CYS A 21 13.84 6.30 -6.37
N TYR A 22 13.13 7.27 -5.78
CA TYR A 22 13.71 8.27 -4.88
C TYR A 22 14.36 7.62 -3.66
N THR A 23 13.72 6.63 -3.05
CA THR A 23 14.23 5.90 -1.89
C THR A 23 15.52 5.16 -2.20
N PHE A 24 15.57 4.41 -3.31
CA PHE A 24 16.79 3.72 -3.73
C PHE A 24 17.89 4.70 -4.14
N PHE A 25 17.54 5.80 -4.81
CA PHE A 25 18.48 6.88 -5.10
C PHE A 25 19.07 7.46 -3.80
N SER A 26 18.24 7.75 -2.80
CA SER A 26 18.69 8.23 -1.49
C SER A 26 19.63 7.25 -0.79
N PHE A 27 19.39 5.94 -0.90
CA PHE A 27 20.31 4.94 -0.35
C PHE A 27 21.64 4.83 -1.12
N ILE A 28 21.64 5.07 -2.43
CA ILE A 28 22.88 5.05 -3.21
C ILE A 28 23.77 6.25 -2.87
N PHE A 29 23.17 7.43 -2.64
CA PHE A 29 23.92 8.69 -2.54
C PHE A 29 24.03 9.28 -1.13
N ILE A 30 23.16 8.93 -0.20
CA ILE A 30 23.06 9.58 1.12
C ILE A 30 23.21 8.57 2.27
N GLU A 31 22.41 7.50 2.25
CA GLU A 31 22.31 6.55 3.37
C GLU A 31 22.91 5.18 3.01
N ASN A 32 23.93 4.72 3.73
CA ASN A 32 24.66 3.49 3.38
C ASN A 32 23.93 2.15 3.69
N PHE A 33 22.67 2.14 4.13
CA PHE A 33 22.03 0.89 4.57
C PHE A 33 20.56 0.75 4.14
N ILE A 34 20.31 -0.20 3.25
CA ILE A 34 18.97 -0.63 2.83
C ILE A 34 18.47 -1.71 3.80
N THR A 35 17.28 -1.57 4.36
CA THR A 35 16.69 -2.61 5.23
C THR A 35 15.92 -3.65 4.43
N ASN A 36 15.71 -4.84 5.01
CA ASN A 36 14.96 -5.93 4.37
C ASN A 36 13.54 -5.51 3.96
N TYR A 37 12.92 -4.57 4.68
CA TYR A 37 11.58 -4.08 4.36
C TYR A 37 11.51 -3.31 3.03
N GLN A 38 12.57 -2.61 2.63
CA GLN A 38 12.61 -1.94 1.33
C GLN A 38 12.85 -2.93 0.17
N TYR A 39 13.61 -4.01 0.39
CA TYR A 39 13.73 -5.08 -0.61
C TYR A 39 12.39 -5.79 -0.83
N ILE A 40 11.64 -6.05 0.23
CA ILE A 40 10.28 -6.61 0.15
C ILE A 40 9.36 -5.64 -0.60
N ALA A 41 9.41 -4.34 -0.30
CA ALA A 41 8.65 -3.32 -0.99
C ALA A 41 8.99 -3.25 -2.50
N LEU A 42 10.28 -3.37 -2.86
CA LEU A 42 10.72 -3.44 -4.25
C LEU A 42 10.16 -4.67 -4.96
N ALA A 43 10.28 -5.85 -4.34
CA ALA A 43 9.74 -7.09 -4.89
C ALA A 43 8.23 -6.99 -5.15
N PHE A 44 7.47 -6.46 -4.19
CA PHE A 44 6.02 -6.24 -4.37
C PHE A 44 5.71 -5.20 -5.44
N THR A 45 6.52 -4.16 -5.58
CA THR A 45 6.35 -3.14 -6.63
C THR A 45 6.57 -3.73 -8.02
N VAL A 46 7.59 -4.59 -8.19
CA VAL A 46 7.85 -5.31 -9.44
C VAL A 46 6.73 -6.30 -9.77
N ILE A 47 6.27 -7.08 -8.78
CA ILE A 47 5.12 -7.99 -8.95
C ILE A 47 3.89 -7.21 -9.39
N ASN A 48 3.64 -6.06 -8.76
CA ASN A 48 2.51 -5.20 -9.11
C ASN A 48 2.62 -4.67 -10.55
N ALA A 49 3.81 -4.27 -10.99
CA ALA A 49 4.06 -3.86 -12.37
C ALA A 49 3.69 -4.98 -13.35
N VAL A 50 4.12 -6.21 -13.09
CA VAL A 50 3.77 -7.39 -13.90
C VAL A 50 2.27 -7.63 -13.90
N LEU A 51 1.57 -7.44 -12.78
CA LEU A 51 0.11 -7.54 -12.71
C LEU A 51 -0.57 -6.49 -13.59
N TYR A 52 -0.08 -5.26 -13.65
CA TYR A 52 -0.63 -4.24 -14.57
C TYR A 52 -0.55 -4.65 -16.03
N PHE A 53 0.51 -5.36 -16.45
CA PHE A 53 0.64 -5.88 -17.81
C PHE A 53 -0.26 -7.10 -18.07
N ARG A 54 -0.43 -8.00 -17.08
CA ARG A 54 -1.24 -9.21 -17.24
C ARG A 54 -2.74 -8.95 -17.10
N ASN A 55 -3.13 -8.19 -16.09
CA ASN A 55 -4.50 -7.81 -15.82
C ASN A 55 -4.57 -6.51 -15.01
N PHE A 56 -4.88 -5.43 -15.72
CA PHE A 56 -4.92 -4.07 -15.18
C PHE A 56 -5.72 -3.94 -13.87
N GLU A 57 -6.89 -4.58 -13.78
CA GLU A 57 -7.75 -4.49 -12.59
C GLU A 57 -7.13 -5.19 -11.38
N TRP A 58 -6.37 -6.27 -11.59
CA TRP A 58 -5.61 -6.92 -10.52
C TRP A 58 -4.44 -6.06 -10.08
N GLY A 59 -3.73 -5.38 -11.00
CA GLY A 59 -2.69 -4.42 -10.65
C GLY A 59 -3.22 -3.25 -9.81
N VAL A 60 -4.37 -2.68 -10.19
CA VAL A 60 -5.05 -1.64 -9.37
C VAL A 60 -5.36 -2.17 -7.98
N THR A 61 -5.99 -3.34 -7.89
CA THR A 61 -6.35 -3.95 -6.59
C THR A 61 -5.12 -4.21 -5.73
N PHE A 62 -4.05 -4.73 -6.32
CA PHE A 62 -2.80 -5.04 -5.62
C PHE A 62 -2.04 -3.79 -5.19
N THR A 63 -2.17 -2.68 -5.94
CA THR A 63 -1.68 -1.36 -5.51
C THR A 63 -2.34 -0.94 -4.19
N GLY A 64 -3.66 -1.11 -4.07
CA GLY A 64 -4.38 -0.86 -2.82
C GLY A 64 -3.86 -1.72 -1.67
N LEU A 65 -3.67 -3.02 -1.90
CA LEU A 65 -3.09 -3.93 -0.90
C LEU A 65 -1.70 -3.49 -0.46
N LEU A 66 -0.83 -3.15 -1.41
CA LEU A 66 0.54 -2.71 -1.19
C LEU A 66 0.59 -1.41 -0.36
N LEU A 67 -0.33 -0.47 -0.61
CA LEU A 67 -0.46 0.73 0.22
C LEU A 67 -0.93 0.41 1.65
N VAL A 68 -1.86 -0.52 1.83
CA VAL A 68 -2.28 -0.98 3.18
C VAL A 68 -1.13 -1.64 3.94
N LEU A 69 -0.34 -2.49 3.27
CA LEU A 69 0.89 -3.05 3.86
C LEU A 69 1.89 -1.95 4.25
N GLY A 70 1.96 -0.89 3.45
CA GLY A 70 2.77 0.29 3.74
C GLY A 70 2.31 1.07 4.97
N LEU A 71 1.00 1.19 5.16
CA LEU A 71 0.40 1.89 6.30
C LEU A 71 0.80 1.25 7.63
N PHE A 72 0.87 -0.08 7.67
CA PHE A 72 1.26 -0.88 8.84
C PHE A 72 2.75 -1.21 8.90
N ASN A 73 3.58 -0.52 8.12
CA ASN A 73 5.03 -0.68 8.10
C ASN A 73 5.54 -2.10 7.76
N ILE A 74 4.71 -2.92 7.09
CA ILE A 74 5.12 -4.23 6.57
C ILE A 74 6.01 -4.04 5.32
N THR A 75 5.69 -3.02 4.53
CA THR A 75 6.48 -2.58 3.37
C THR A 75 6.88 -1.12 3.55
N VAL A 76 8.15 -0.80 3.37
CA VAL A 76 8.67 0.55 3.62
C VAL A 76 9.00 1.21 2.28
N PHE A 77 8.20 2.19 1.86
CA PHE A 77 8.41 2.88 0.57
C PHE A 77 9.38 4.05 0.66
N PHE A 78 9.42 4.76 1.80
CA PHE A 78 10.22 5.97 1.99
C PHE A 78 11.56 5.66 2.67
N PRO A 79 12.61 6.48 2.46
CA PRO A 79 13.94 6.23 3.03
C PRO A 79 13.94 6.38 4.54
N HIS A 80 13.24 7.40 5.07
CA HIS A 80 13.18 7.64 6.51
C HIS A 80 12.06 6.84 7.18
N ILE A 81 12.42 6.04 8.18
CA ILE A 81 11.49 5.20 8.96
C ILE A 81 10.92 5.96 10.18
N LYS A 82 11.60 7.02 10.65
CA LYS A 82 11.38 7.57 12.01
C LYS A 82 10.50 8.82 12.11
N ASN A 83 10.22 9.54 11.01
CA ASN A 83 9.83 10.95 11.14
C ASN A 83 8.32 11.20 11.34
N PHE A 84 7.43 10.28 10.93
CA PHE A 84 5.97 10.48 11.02
C PHE A 84 5.21 9.18 11.32
N SER A 85 5.68 8.47 12.36
CA SER A 85 5.06 7.22 12.79
C SER A 85 4.52 7.37 14.20
N VAL A 86 3.20 7.32 14.37
CA VAL A 86 2.56 7.40 15.69
C VAL A 86 2.14 6.00 16.11
N GLY A 87 2.67 5.54 17.24
CA GLY A 87 2.20 4.36 17.96
C GLY A 87 1.54 4.82 19.26
N PHE A 88 0.40 4.22 19.61
CA PHE A 88 -0.25 4.42 20.90
C PHE A 88 -0.10 3.16 21.75
N PHE A 89 0.14 3.38 23.05
CA PHE A 89 0.21 2.32 24.05
C PHE A 89 -1.15 2.18 24.72
N ILE A 90 -1.70 0.95 24.72
CA ILE A 90 -2.92 0.64 25.46
C ILE A 90 -2.52 -0.06 26.74
N ASN A 91 -2.62 0.65 27.86
CA ASN A 91 -2.42 0.07 29.20
C ASN A 91 -3.70 -0.67 29.60
N LEU A 92 -3.63 -2.00 29.67
CA LEU A 92 -4.75 -2.80 30.18
C LEU A 92 -4.76 -2.75 31.72
N PRO A 93 -5.90 -2.43 32.36
CA PRO A 93 -5.98 -2.11 33.78
C PRO A 93 -5.64 -3.27 34.75
N ASN A 94 -5.30 -4.47 34.26
CA ASN A 94 -4.94 -5.62 35.09
C ASN A 94 -3.80 -6.48 34.52
N LYS A 95 -3.00 -5.94 33.59
CA LYS A 95 -1.86 -6.67 33.01
C LYS A 95 -0.64 -5.77 32.96
N LYS A 96 0.51 -6.27 33.42
CA LYS A 96 1.84 -5.65 33.23
C LYS A 96 2.32 -5.70 31.75
N THR A 97 1.45 -6.02 30.81
CA THR A 97 1.79 -6.11 29.39
C THR A 97 1.25 -4.88 28.68
N GLU A 98 2.16 -4.04 28.22
CA GLU A 98 1.86 -2.93 27.32
C GLU A 98 1.65 -3.51 25.93
N VAL A 99 0.49 -3.25 25.33
CA VAL A 99 0.24 -3.59 23.92
C VAL A 99 0.60 -2.37 23.10
N ASN A 100 1.67 -2.47 22.32
CA ASN A 100 2.06 -1.44 21.37
C ASN A 100 1.32 -1.64 20.05
N THR A 101 0.71 -0.58 19.54
CA THR A 101 0.13 -0.59 18.20
C THR A 101 1.24 -0.47 17.15
N PRO A 102 1.12 -1.16 15.99
CA PRO A 102 2.08 -0.96 14.92
C PRO A 102 2.06 0.50 14.49
N PRO A 103 3.23 1.12 14.30
CA PRO A 103 3.32 2.54 13.99
C PRO A 103 2.64 2.82 12.65
N ILE A 104 1.69 3.76 12.64
CA ILE A 104 0.94 4.15 11.44
C ILE A 104 1.72 5.21 10.67
N ARG A 105 1.92 5.00 9.36
CA ARG A 105 2.62 5.93 8.47
C ARG A 105 1.67 6.88 7.76
N PHE A 106 1.56 8.12 8.22
CA PHE A 106 0.63 9.11 7.68
C PHE A 106 0.94 9.50 6.23
N GLU A 107 2.19 9.40 5.78
CA GLU A 107 2.56 9.70 4.40
C GLU A 107 1.92 8.71 3.42
N VAL A 108 1.79 7.45 3.83
CA VAL A 108 1.11 6.41 3.05
C VAL A 108 -0.41 6.63 3.05
N LEU A 109 -0.96 7.16 4.14
CA LEU A 109 -2.40 7.44 4.26
C LEU A 109 -2.90 8.40 3.18
N LEU A 110 -2.12 9.44 2.85
CA LEU A 110 -2.47 10.39 1.80
C LEU A 110 -2.56 9.70 0.43
N ILE A 111 -1.64 8.77 0.14
CA ILE A 111 -1.65 7.98 -1.09
C ILE A 111 -2.84 7.02 -1.11
N ILE A 112 -3.22 6.44 0.03
CA ILE A 112 -4.42 5.59 0.16
C ILE A 112 -5.69 6.40 -0.13
N ILE A 113 -5.82 7.60 0.42
CA ILE A 113 -6.97 8.49 0.16
C ILE A 113 -7.05 8.81 -1.33
N LEU A 114 -5.92 9.20 -1.94
CA LEU A 114 -5.84 9.46 -3.38
C LEU A 114 -6.20 8.23 -4.21
N TYR A 115 -5.66 7.07 -3.84
CA TYR A 115 -5.96 5.78 -4.47
C TYR A 115 -7.46 5.49 -4.44
N TYR A 116 -8.10 5.66 -3.28
CA TYR A 116 -9.53 5.42 -3.10
C TYR A 116 -10.37 6.37 -3.97
N LEU A 117 -10.07 7.66 -3.96
CA LEU A 117 -10.80 8.66 -4.76
C LEU A 117 -10.75 8.35 -6.26
N ILE A 118 -9.59 7.91 -6.77
CA ILE A 118 -9.39 7.60 -8.18
C ILE A 118 -9.98 6.23 -8.56
N ASN A 119 -9.85 5.23 -7.68
CA ASN A 119 -10.14 3.83 -8.00
C ASN A 119 -11.40 3.27 -7.33
N LYS A 120 -12.28 4.12 -6.79
CA LYS A 120 -13.52 3.71 -6.09
C LYS A 120 -14.36 2.71 -6.90
N ASP A 121 -14.50 2.90 -8.21
CA ASP A 121 -15.33 2.04 -9.06
C ASP A 121 -14.77 0.60 -9.11
N VAL A 122 -13.45 0.47 -9.22
CA VAL A 122 -12.76 -0.83 -9.25
C VAL A 122 -12.93 -1.52 -7.90
N PHE A 123 -12.78 -0.77 -6.81
CA PHE A 123 -12.98 -1.32 -5.47
C PHE A 123 -14.41 -1.83 -5.25
N ILE A 124 -15.43 -1.02 -5.57
CA ILE A 124 -16.84 -1.39 -5.41
C ILE A 124 -17.17 -2.64 -6.23
N SER A 125 -16.74 -2.69 -7.49
CA SER A 125 -17.00 -3.86 -8.36
C SER A 125 -16.40 -5.15 -7.79
N ARG A 126 -15.20 -5.10 -7.20
CA ARG A 126 -14.55 -6.27 -6.58
C ARG A 126 -15.26 -6.72 -5.30
N VAL A 127 -15.68 -5.78 -4.47
CA VAL A 127 -16.46 -6.10 -3.25
C VAL A 127 -17.79 -6.77 -3.62
N GLN A 128 -18.48 -6.28 -4.65
CA GLN A 128 -19.72 -6.90 -5.14
C GLN A 128 -19.50 -8.32 -5.67
N LEU A 129 -18.42 -8.57 -6.41
CA LEU A 129 -18.07 -9.91 -6.89
C LEU A 129 -17.79 -10.86 -5.72
N LEU A 130 -17.04 -10.41 -4.71
CA LEU A 130 -16.76 -11.19 -3.50
C LEU A 130 -18.06 -11.53 -2.76
N TYR A 131 -18.93 -10.55 -2.57
CA TYR A 131 -20.22 -10.74 -1.91
C TYR A 131 -21.07 -11.79 -2.64
N LYS A 132 -21.20 -11.68 -3.96
CA LYS A 132 -21.93 -12.65 -4.80
C LYS A 132 -21.33 -14.06 -4.70
N TRP A 133 -19.99 -14.17 -4.64
CA TRP A 133 -19.32 -15.45 -4.47
C TRP A 133 -19.62 -16.08 -3.10
N ILE A 134 -19.55 -15.29 -2.02
CA ILE A 134 -19.86 -15.75 -0.66
C ILE A 134 -21.31 -16.23 -0.56
N THR A 135 -22.27 -15.47 -1.11
CA THR A 135 -23.69 -15.85 -1.06
C THR A 135 -23.98 -17.09 -1.90
N SER A 136 -23.35 -17.24 -3.07
CA SER A 136 -23.53 -18.44 -3.91
C SER A 136 -23.09 -19.75 -3.24
N LYS A 137 -22.12 -19.67 -2.32
CA LYS A 137 -21.65 -20.84 -1.57
C LYS A 137 -22.54 -21.23 -0.40
N LYS A 138 -23.34 -20.32 0.15
CA LYS A 138 -24.25 -20.58 1.28
C LYS A 138 -25.57 -21.27 0.88
N VAL A 139 -25.87 -21.29 -0.42
CA VAL A 139 -27.11 -21.87 -0.98
C VAL A 139 -26.91 -23.34 -1.39
N LYS A 140 -25.74 -23.93 -1.09
CA LYS A 140 -25.46 -25.36 -1.26
C LYS A 140 -25.28 -26.01 0.11
#